data_AF-A0A9D8LGS5-F1
#
_entry.id   AF-A0A9D8LGS5-F1
#
_cell.length_a   1.000
_cell.length_b   1.000
_cell.length_c   1.000
_cell.angle_alpha   90.00
_cell.angle_beta   90.00
_cell.angle_gamma   90.00
#
_symmetry.space_group_name_H-M   'P 1'
#
loop_
_entity.id
_entity.type
_entity.pdbx_description
1 polymer ?
#
loop_
_entity_poly.entity_id
_entity_poly.type
_entity_poly.pdbx_seq_one_letter_code
_entity_poly.pdbx_strand_id
1 'polypeptide(L)'
;MTLAMEMFAIAPATGKANLSVGQEALLVGKALWLRRAFASGLAAAPTIVISRAAWNALQEERKGGDDRLRIHWVATLFRLVGRDGRPPPLVVRTSSAAHVPGLMPARPGLSPPSSETESVDPGRPLARAIADAFASYATFDPRPERQIVIVQAMANGHIRQFLTRDAQTGALGPAQANGSPFGPLPASAARFVETLDSAAGQHLSCTVSIEGETIRLLSARVTPASAAAELEAAVDRVARKHWSEREAVTHIEPARLQQMLHPRLRSPETATILATGLGVSPGAASGVIVFNAEDAARMKARGRHCILVVTETGPTDIEGMKAATGILTARGGMTSHAGVVARITGKPCVAGVRTLSVNQAELTCKIGTREFRQGDRITIDGTDGSVYLGALPLAQPHIGGAMGKLLGWSDASRQVSVRANAETVEAVATA
;
A
#
# COMPACT_ATOMS: atom_id res chain seq x y z
N MET A 1 -20.19 7.95 -24.40
CA MET A 1 -19.07 8.81 -24.84
C MET A 1 -18.73 8.40 -26.27
N THR A 2 -18.45 9.32 -27.19
CA THR A 2 -18.02 8.93 -28.54
C THR A 2 -16.57 8.43 -28.50
N LEU A 3 -16.15 7.63 -29.48
CA LEU A 3 -14.77 7.11 -29.54
C LEU A 3 -13.73 8.24 -29.63
N ALA A 4 -14.05 9.34 -30.32
CA ALA A 4 -13.20 10.53 -30.35
C ALA A 4 -12.99 11.13 -28.94
N MET A 5 -14.04 11.17 -28.11
CA MET A 5 -13.95 11.69 -26.73
C MET A 5 -13.10 10.82 -25.80
N GLU A 6 -12.74 9.59 -26.19
CA GLU A 6 -11.81 8.73 -25.44
C GLU A 6 -10.33 8.94 -25.81
N MET A 7 -10.05 9.93 -26.67
CA MET A 7 -8.73 10.50 -26.92
C MET A 7 -8.72 11.95 -26.45
N PHE A 8 -8.00 12.24 -25.37
CA PHE A 8 -8.07 13.55 -24.73
C PHE A 8 -6.82 13.89 -23.91
N ALA A 9 -6.61 15.18 -23.67
CA ALA A 9 -5.51 15.68 -22.84
C ALA A 9 -5.93 15.80 -21.37
N ILE A 10 -5.14 15.23 -20.47
CA ILE A 10 -5.34 15.34 -19.01
C ILE A 10 -4.47 16.43 -18.38
N ALA A 11 -3.36 16.76 -19.05
CA ALA A 11 -2.45 17.83 -18.73
C ALA A 11 -1.89 18.36 -20.06
N PRO A 12 -2.55 19.29 -20.77
CA PRO A 12 -2.01 19.83 -22.01
C PRO A 12 -0.79 20.71 -21.74
N ALA A 13 0.08 20.86 -22.73
CA ALA A 13 1.24 21.76 -22.64
C ALA A 13 0.83 23.23 -22.49
N THR A 14 -0.34 23.60 -23.02
CA THR A 14 -0.91 24.94 -22.88
C THR A 14 -2.42 24.88 -22.62
N GLY A 15 -2.92 25.84 -21.85
CA GLY A 15 -4.34 25.99 -21.54
C GLY A 15 -4.85 25.02 -20.45
N LYS A 16 -6.17 24.88 -20.37
CA LYS A 16 -6.85 24.03 -19.39
C LYS A 16 -7.19 22.64 -19.97
N ALA A 17 -7.38 21.68 -19.08
CA ALA A 17 -7.93 20.35 -19.39
C ALA A 17 -9.36 20.27 -18.85
N ASN A 18 -10.35 20.50 -19.71
CA ASN A 18 -11.77 20.38 -19.35
C ASN A 18 -12.25 18.97 -19.72
N LEU A 19 -12.41 18.11 -18.72
CA LEU A 19 -12.83 16.72 -18.91
C LEU A 19 -14.31 16.58 -18.55
N SER A 20 -15.03 15.77 -19.33
CA SER A 20 -16.37 15.31 -18.97
C SER A 20 -16.32 14.26 -17.85
N VAL A 21 -17.45 14.02 -17.18
CA VAL A 21 -17.58 12.96 -16.15
C VAL A 21 -17.15 11.59 -16.70
N GLY A 22 -17.50 11.28 -17.95
CA GLY A 22 -17.10 10.03 -18.61
C GLY A 22 -15.59 9.92 -18.83
N GLN A 23 -14.92 11.03 -19.15
CA GLN A 23 -13.46 11.06 -19.30
C GLN A 23 -12.75 10.92 -17.96
N GLU A 24 -13.21 11.61 -16.91
CA GLU A 24 -12.66 11.46 -15.56
C GLU A 24 -12.82 10.01 -15.06
N ALA A 25 -13.93 9.34 -15.39
CA ALA A 25 -14.19 7.94 -15.01
C ALA A 25 -13.24 6.93 -15.68
N LEU A 26 -12.61 7.27 -16.81
CA LEU A 26 -11.58 6.43 -17.45
C LEU A 26 -10.22 6.52 -16.75
N LEU A 27 -9.97 7.55 -15.95
CA LEU A 27 -8.65 7.80 -15.38
C LEU A 27 -8.37 6.88 -14.20
N VAL A 28 -7.33 6.06 -14.36
CA VAL A 28 -6.82 5.18 -13.31
C VAL A 28 -5.31 5.30 -13.20
N GLY A 29 -4.75 4.91 -12.06
CA GLY A 29 -3.30 4.81 -11.87
C GLY A 29 -2.55 6.12 -12.17
N LYS A 30 -1.52 6.03 -13.01
CA LYS A 30 -0.65 7.17 -13.37
C LYS A 30 -1.44 8.34 -13.97
N ALA A 31 -2.40 8.05 -14.85
CA ALA A 31 -3.23 9.05 -15.50
C ALA A 31 -4.06 9.86 -14.49
N LEU A 32 -4.67 9.18 -13.51
CA LEU A 32 -5.43 9.83 -12.43
C LEU A 32 -4.55 10.80 -11.63
N TRP A 33 -3.36 10.37 -11.21
CA TRP A 33 -2.50 11.20 -10.39
C TRP A 33 -1.90 12.38 -11.15
N LEU A 34 -1.54 12.20 -12.43
CA LEU A 34 -1.11 13.30 -13.30
C LEU A 34 -2.24 14.33 -13.47
N ARG A 35 -3.46 13.86 -13.70
CA ARG A 35 -4.65 14.72 -13.80
C ARG A 35 -4.89 15.51 -12.52
N ARG A 36 -4.87 14.86 -11.36
CA ARG A 36 -5.10 15.51 -10.06
C ARG A 36 -4.02 16.55 -9.74
N ALA A 37 -2.75 16.23 -10.02
CA ALA A 37 -1.65 17.17 -9.86
C ALA A 37 -1.86 18.42 -10.72
N PHE A 38 -2.15 18.23 -12.01
CA PHE A 38 -2.40 19.33 -12.96
C PHE A 38 -3.63 20.16 -12.57
N ALA A 39 -4.72 19.51 -12.16
CA ALA A 39 -5.95 20.17 -11.69
C ALA A 39 -5.70 21.04 -10.45
N SER A 40 -4.72 20.67 -9.63
CA SER A 40 -4.31 21.40 -8.42
C SER A 40 -3.31 22.52 -8.70
N GLY A 41 -3.04 22.82 -9.98
CA GLY A 41 -2.12 23.88 -10.41
C GLY A 41 -0.65 23.49 -10.38
N LEU A 42 -0.31 22.22 -10.13
CA LEU A 42 1.07 21.74 -10.21
C LEU A 42 1.50 21.55 -11.66
N ALA A 43 2.78 21.78 -11.93
CA ALA A 43 3.36 21.43 -13.21
C ALA A 43 3.39 19.89 -13.35
N ALA A 44 2.64 19.38 -14.33
CA ALA A 44 2.70 17.99 -14.78
C ALA A 44 3.27 17.95 -16.19
N ALA A 45 3.95 16.86 -16.55
CA ALA A 45 4.37 16.66 -17.93
C ALA A 45 3.16 16.62 -18.86
N PRO A 46 3.21 17.29 -20.02
CA PRO A 46 2.10 17.26 -20.97
C PRO A 46 1.70 15.83 -21.28
N THR A 47 0.44 15.47 -21.05
CA THR A 47 -0.04 14.08 -21.11
C THR A 47 -1.41 14.01 -21.76
N ILE A 48 -1.54 13.09 -22.71
CA ILE A 48 -2.80 12.66 -23.32
C ILE A 48 -3.08 11.19 -23.00
N VAL A 49 -4.34 10.82 -23.10
CA VAL A 49 -4.89 9.50 -22.84
C VAL A 49 -5.57 9.00 -24.11
N ILE A 50 -5.42 7.71 -24.38
CA ILE A 50 -6.20 6.98 -25.38
C ILE A 50 -6.72 5.68 -24.75
N SER A 51 -8.01 5.40 -24.91
CA SER A 51 -8.59 4.12 -24.51
C SER A 51 -8.30 3.02 -25.53
N ARG A 52 -8.43 1.76 -25.11
CA ARG A 52 -8.35 0.63 -26.05
C ARG A 52 -9.41 0.72 -27.15
N ALA A 53 -10.64 1.10 -26.80
CA ALA A 53 -11.73 1.18 -27.77
C ALA A 53 -11.42 2.21 -28.87
N ALA A 54 -10.95 3.40 -28.50
CA ALA A 54 -10.52 4.42 -29.46
C ALA A 54 -9.30 3.97 -30.28
N TRP A 55 -8.33 3.29 -29.66
CA TRP A 55 -7.18 2.75 -30.39
C TRP A 55 -7.58 1.70 -31.43
N ASN A 56 -8.44 0.75 -31.07
CA ASN A 56 -8.93 -0.27 -31.99
C ASN A 56 -9.68 0.38 -33.17
N ALA A 57 -10.53 1.38 -32.89
CA ALA A 57 -11.25 2.11 -33.92
C ALA A 57 -10.31 2.90 -34.86
N LEU A 58 -9.24 3.51 -34.34
CA LEU A 58 -8.20 4.12 -35.20
C LEU A 58 -7.52 3.08 -36.11
N GLN A 59 -7.29 1.87 -35.61
CA GLN A 59 -6.70 0.79 -36.42
C GLN A 59 -7.66 0.26 -37.49
N GLU A 60 -8.96 0.29 -37.25
CA GLU A 60 -10.00 -0.01 -38.25
C GLU A 60 -10.08 1.10 -39.30
N GLU A 61 -10.16 2.37 -38.86
CA GLU A 61 -10.19 3.54 -39.74
C GLU A 61 -8.97 3.61 -40.67
N ARG A 62 -7.78 3.29 -40.13
CA ARG A 62 -6.53 3.23 -40.92
C ARG A 62 -6.60 2.28 -42.11
N LYS A 63 -7.35 1.18 -42.01
CA LYS A 63 -7.51 0.20 -43.10
C LYS A 63 -8.59 0.62 -44.10
N GLY A 64 -9.42 1.60 -43.74
CA GLY A 64 -10.49 2.14 -44.57
C GLY A 64 -10.15 3.49 -45.19
N GLY A 65 -11.19 4.19 -45.67
CA GLY A 65 -11.10 5.52 -46.28
C GLY A 65 -11.61 6.68 -45.42
N ASP A 66 -12.05 6.42 -44.19
CA ASP A 66 -12.44 7.47 -43.23
C ASP A 66 -11.19 8.06 -42.54
N ASP A 67 -11.29 9.29 -42.05
CA ASP A 67 -10.20 10.03 -41.40
C ASP A 67 -10.64 10.83 -40.16
N ARG A 68 -11.92 10.76 -39.79
CA ARG A 68 -12.49 11.58 -38.71
C ARG A 68 -11.83 11.33 -37.36
N LEU A 69 -11.58 10.08 -36.99
CA LEU A 69 -10.92 9.75 -35.72
C LEU A 69 -9.45 10.12 -35.77
N ARG A 70 -8.78 9.93 -36.91
CA ARG A 70 -7.37 10.29 -37.10
C ARG A 70 -7.15 11.80 -37.01
N ILE A 71 -8.04 12.61 -37.58
CA ILE A 71 -8.01 14.08 -37.41
C ILE A 71 -8.09 14.45 -35.92
N HIS A 72 -9.01 13.83 -35.18
CA HIS A 72 -9.13 14.07 -33.73
C HIS A 72 -7.91 13.58 -32.94
N TRP A 73 -7.34 12.43 -33.32
CA TRP A 73 -6.12 11.89 -32.71
C TRP A 73 -4.92 12.85 -32.90
N VAL A 74 -4.72 13.35 -34.12
CA VAL A 74 -3.68 14.32 -34.43
C VAL A 74 -3.89 15.62 -33.66
N ALA A 75 -5.12 16.14 -33.63
CA ALA A 75 -5.46 17.30 -32.81
C ALA A 75 -5.16 17.07 -31.31
N THR A 76 -5.37 15.85 -30.82
CA THR A 76 -5.03 15.45 -29.45
C THR A 76 -3.52 15.40 -29.24
N LEU A 77 -2.74 14.86 -30.17
CA LEU A 77 -1.26 14.88 -30.12
C LEU A 77 -0.70 16.30 -30.05
N PHE A 78 -1.28 17.24 -30.79
CA PHE A 78 -0.88 18.66 -30.72
C PHE A 78 -1.05 19.28 -29.33
N ARG A 79 -1.87 18.71 -28.45
CA ARG A 79 -2.00 19.14 -27.05
C ARG A 79 -0.73 18.92 -26.23
N LEU A 80 0.22 18.12 -26.74
CA LEU A 80 1.54 17.90 -26.13
C LEU A 80 2.57 18.96 -26.55
N VAL A 81 2.28 19.76 -27.58
CA VAL A 81 3.21 20.74 -28.16
C VAL A 81 3.20 22.03 -27.33
N GLY A 82 4.40 22.48 -26.94
CA GLY A 82 4.59 23.70 -26.18
C GLY A 82 4.37 24.97 -26.99
N ARG A 83 4.59 26.12 -26.35
CA ARG A 83 4.49 27.45 -27.00
C ARG A 83 5.56 27.69 -28.06
N ASP A 84 6.64 26.92 -28.03
CA ASP A 84 7.71 26.93 -29.03
C ASP A 84 7.30 26.26 -30.35
N GLY A 85 6.14 25.59 -30.39
CA GLY A 85 5.60 24.94 -31.57
C GLY A 85 6.36 23.69 -32.00
N ARG A 86 7.35 23.24 -31.22
CA ARG A 86 8.19 22.09 -31.55
C ARG A 86 7.62 20.82 -30.89
N PRO A 87 7.30 19.77 -31.67
CA PRO A 87 6.87 18.50 -31.09
C PRO A 87 7.96 17.90 -30.18
N PRO A 88 7.66 17.62 -28.90
CA PRO A 88 8.64 17.05 -27.99
C PRO A 88 8.85 15.56 -28.28
N PRO A 89 10.00 14.98 -27.89
CA PRO A 89 10.12 13.53 -27.75
C PRO A 89 9.05 12.98 -26.82
N LEU A 90 8.57 11.77 -27.09
CA LEU A 90 7.41 11.18 -26.43
C LEU A 90 7.79 9.97 -25.57
N VAL A 91 6.95 9.71 -24.57
CA VAL A 91 6.96 8.52 -23.72
C VAL A 91 5.58 7.88 -23.78
N VAL A 92 5.54 6.58 -24.03
CA VAL A 92 4.30 5.78 -23.90
C VAL A 92 4.33 4.95 -22.62
N ARG A 93 3.21 4.92 -21.89
CA ARG A 93 3.08 4.16 -20.64
C ARG A 93 1.71 3.52 -20.51
N THR A 94 1.67 2.36 -19.87
CA THR A 94 0.44 1.76 -19.32
C THR A 94 -0.04 2.54 -18.08
N SER A 95 -1.34 2.56 -17.84
CA SER A 95 -1.96 3.08 -16.62
C SER A 95 -2.99 2.09 -16.06
N SER A 96 -2.68 1.50 -14.91
CA SER A 96 -3.55 0.56 -14.20
C SER A 96 -3.78 1.03 -12.77
N ALA A 97 -4.94 0.69 -12.20
CA ALA A 97 -5.31 1.06 -10.83
C ALA A 97 -4.34 0.49 -9.78
N ALA A 98 -3.74 -0.67 -10.05
CA ALA A 98 -2.75 -1.32 -9.19
C ALA A 98 -1.47 -1.63 -9.96
N HIS A 99 -0.40 -1.95 -9.22
CA HIS A 99 0.80 -2.49 -9.84
C HIS A 99 0.51 -3.90 -10.36
N VAL A 100 0.70 -4.11 -11.66
CA VAL A 100 0.55 -5.41 -12.32
C VAL A 100 1.90 -5.78 -12.91
N PRO A 101 2.59 -6.80 -12.36
CA PRO A 101 3.82 -7.33 -12.95
C PRO A 101 3.57 -7.76 -14.39
N GLY A 102 4.52 -7.46 -15.29
CA GLY A 102 4.44 -7.85 -16.70
C GLY A 102 3.75 -6.86 -17.64
N LEU A 103 3.09 -5.81 -17.13
CA LEU A 103 2.71 -4.68 -17.99
C LEU A 103 3.95 -4.02 -18.61
N MET A 104 3.80 -3.53 -19.85
CA MET A 104 4.90 -2.88 -20.56
C MET A 104 5.48 -1.74 -19.71
N PRO A 105 6.81 -1.70 -19.49
CA PRO A 105 7.47 -0.58 -18.83
C PRO A 105 7.31 0.69 -19.67
N ALA A 106 7.61 1.85 -19.07
CA ALA A 106 7.60 3.11 -19.82
C ALA A 106 8.58 3.02 -21.00
N ARG A 107 8.14 3.46 -22.18
CA ARG A 107 8.95 3.50 -23.40
C ARG A 107 9.28 4.94 -23.77
N PRO A 108 10.40 5.50 -23.27
CA PRO A 108 10.82 6.87 -23.55
C PRO A 108 11.58 6.99 -24.88
N GLY A 109 11.84 8.23 -25.31
CA GLY A 109 12.71 8.53 -26.45
C GLY A 109 12.04 8.33 -27.80
N LEU A 110 10.70 8.31 -27.86
CA LEU A 110 9.97 8.11 -29.11
C LEU A 110 9.95 9.43 -29.89
N SER A 111 10.36 9.39 -31.15
CA SER A 111 10.20 10.54 -32.04
C SER A 111 8.72 10.87 -32.24
N PRO A 112 8.34 12.17 -32.26
CA PRO A 112 7.00 12.57 -32.67
C PRO A 112 6.74 12.14 -34.13
N PRO A 113 5.50 11.79 -34.49
CA PRO A 113 5.18 11.36 -35.85
C PRO A 113 5.36 12.51 -36.84
N SER A 114 5.90 12.22 -38.03
CA SER A 114 6.12 13.18 -39.10
C SER A 114 4.88 13.44 -39.97
N SER A 115 3.89 12.54 -39.91
CA SER A 115 2.61 12.67 -40.62
C SER A 115 1.46 12.06 -39.81
N GLU A 116 0.23 12.40 -40.19
CA GLU A 116 -0.98 11.84 -39.60
C GLU A 116 -1.05 10.32 -39.77
N THR A 117 -0.66 9.83 -40.95
CA THR A 117 -0.63 8.39 -41.27
C THR A 117 0.39 7.63 -40.44
N GLU A 118 1.55 8.24 -40.17
CA GLU A 118 2.59 7.66 -39.30
C GLU A 118 2.11 7.51 -37.85
N SER A 119 1.27 8.44 -37.37
CA SER A 119 0.80 8.49 -35.99
C SER A 119 -0.05 7.28 -35.55
N VAL A 120 -0.55 6.50 -36.51
CA VAL A 120 -1.41 5.33 -36.29
C VAL A 120 -0.86 4.04 -36.90
N ASP A 121 0.30 4.08 -37.56
CA ASP A 121 0.92 2.90 -38.19
C ASP A 121 1.74 2.07 -37.18
N PRO A 122 1.33 0.83 -36.81
CA PRO A 122 2.08 0.00 -35.88
C PRO A 122 3.50 -0.39 -36.32
N GLY A 123 3.87 -0.13 -37.59
CA GLY A 123 5.26 -0.22 -38.05
C GLY A 123 6.15 0.94 -37.56
N ARG A 124 5.56 2.02 -37.05
CA ARG A 124 6.22 3.27 -36.68
C ARG A 124 6.34 3.44 -35.16
N PRO A 125 7.33 4.19 -34.64
CA PRO A 125 7.71 4.14 -33.23
C PRO A 125 6.57 4.41 -32.24
N LEU A 126 5.80 5.49 -32.45
CA LEU A 126 4.71 5.88 -31.54
C LEU A 126 3.57 4.85 -31.53
N ALA A 127 3.02 4.55 -32.70
CA ALA A 127 1.90 3.63 -32.84
C ALA A 127 2.26 2.20 -32.44
N ARG A 128 3.49 1.74 -32.73
CA ARG A 128 4.03 0.48 -32.22
C ARG A 128 4.04 0.45 -30.69
N ALA A 129 4.52 1.52 -30.06
CA ALA A 129 4.58 1.60 -28.61
C ALA A 129 3.19 1.57 -27.96
N ILE A 130 2.19 2.22 -28.56
CA ILE A 130 0.80 2.17 -28.10
C ILE A 130 0.22 0.75 -28.27
N ALA A 131 0.44 0.12 -29.42
CA ALA A 131 0.01 -1.25 -29.67
C ALA A 131 0.64 -2.24 -28.69
N ASP A 132 1.95 -2.16 -28.47
CA ASP A 132 2.69 -2.99 -27.51
C ASP A 132 2.18 -2.76 -26.07
N ALA A 133 1.90 -1.51 -25.70
CA ALA A 133 1.34 -1.17 -24.39
C ALA A 133 -0.02 -1.85 -24.17
N PHE A 134 -0.93 -1.74 -25.14
CA PHE A 134 -2.20 -2.45 -25.10
C PHE A 134 -1.99 -3.96 -25.10
N ALA A 135 -1.16 -4.54 -25.98
CA ALA A 135 -0.92 -5.97 -25.99
C ALA A 135 -0.50 -6.52 -24.61
N SER A 136 0.29 -5.76 -23.85
CA SER A 136 0.71 -6.14 -22.49
C SER A 136 -0.43 -6.26 -21.47
N TYR A 137 -1.58 -5.60 -21.66
CA TYR A 137 -2.74 -5.76 -20.78
C TYR A 137 -3.46 -7.10 -20.95
N ALA A 138 -3.49 -7.64 -22.17
CA ALA A 138 -4.29 -8.82 -22.49
C ALA A 138 -3.88 -10.06 -21.67
N THR A 139 -2.66 -10.06 -21.16
CA THR A 139 -2.14 -11.10 -20.29
C THR A 139 -2.69 -11.03 -18.85
N PHE A 140 -3.22 -9.89 -18.40
CA PHE A 140 -3.48 -9.65 -16.96
C PHE A 140 -4.82 -8.98 -16.62
N ASP A 141 -5.42 -8.19 -17.51
CA ASP A 141 -6.73 -7.59 -17.30
C ASP A 141 -7.63 -7.92 -18.50
N PRO A 142 -8.59 -8.85 -18.37
CA PRO A 142 -9.44 -9.27 -19.48
C PRO A 142 -10.55 -8.25 -19.80
N ARG A 143 -10.62 -7.11 -19.10
CA ARG A 143 -11.62 -6.06 -19.31
C ARG A 143 -11.10 -4.95 -20.22
N PRO A 144 -11.25 -5.07 -21.55
CA PRO A 144 -10.71 -4.11 -22.52
C PRO A 144 -11.27 -2.69 -22.33
N GLU A 145 -12.49 -2.56 -21.81
CA GLU A 145 -13.20 -1.29 -21.65
C GLU A 145 -12.59 -0.37 -20.59
N ARG A 146 -11.71 -0.90 -19.72
CA ARG A 146 -11.04 -0.12 -18.65
C ARG A 146 -9.59 0.21 -18.98
N GLN A 147 -9.10 -0.19 -20.15
CA GLN A 147 -7.69 -0.10 -20.48
C GLN A 147 -7.39 1.22 -21.20
N ILE A 148 -6.43 1.94 -20.63
CA ILE A 148 -5.94 3.20 -21.18
C ILE A 148 -4.42 3.19 -21.31
N VAL A 149 -3.94 3.86 -22.33
CA VAL A 149 -2.51 4.15 -22.53
C VAL A 149 -2.33 5.66 -22.47
N ILE A 150 -1.24 6.09 -21.84
CA ILE A 150 -0.86 7.50 -21.80
C ILE A 150 0.32 7.76 -22.73
N VAL A 151 0.21 8.85 -23.49
CA VAL A 151 1.30 9.41 -24.28
C VAL A 151 1.67 10.75 -23.65
N GLN A 152 2.95 10.92 -23.32
CA GLN A 152 3.43 12.04 -22.53
C GLN A 152 4.66 12.66 -23.19
N ALA A 153 4.79 13.98 -23.14
CA ALA A 153 6.00 14.69 -23.55
C ALA A 153 7.15 14.38 -22.58
N MET A 154 8.34 14.11 -23.12
CA MET A 154 9.56 13.98 -22.32
C MET A 154 9.93 15.31 -21.65
N ALA A 155 10.43 15.22 -20.43
CA ALA A 155 11.04 16.33 -19.72
C ALA A 155 12.57 16.25 -19.82
N ASN A 156 13.24 17.40 -19.83
CA ASN A 156 14.69 17.50 -20.08
C ASN A 156 15.51 17.65 -18.79
N GLY A 157 14.86 17.71 -17.62
CA GLY A 157 15.50 17.95 -16.34
C GLY A 157 16.01 16.71 -15.62
N HIS A 158 16.55 16.95 -14.42
CA HIS A 158 17.05 15.89 -13.57
C HIS A 158 15.89 15.07 -13.02
N ILE A 159 15.83 13.80 -13.43
CA ILE A 159 14.81 12.87 -12.93
C ILE A 159 15.14 12.51 -11.48
N ARG A 160 14.13 12.63 -10.60
CA ARG A 160 14.20 12.27 -9.19
C ARG A 160 12.95 11.50 -8.78
N GLN A 161 13.08 10.74 -7.69
CA GLN A 161 11.98 10.02 -7.07
C GLN A 161 11.93 10.32 -5.58
N PHE A 162 10.75 10.61 -5.05
CA PHE A 162 10.50 10.77 -3.61
C PHE A 162 9.09 10.32 -3.26
N LEU A 163 8.81 10.20 -1.96
CA LEU A 163 7.47 9.96 -1.43
C LEU A 163 6.84 11.28 -0.98
N THR A 164 5.52 11.43 -1.19
CA THR A 164 4.78 12.58 -0.66
C THR A 164 4.72 12.57 0.87
N ARG A 165 4.76 11.38 1.46
CA ARG A 165 4.82 11.17 2.91
C ARG A 165 5.72 9.98 3.20
N ASP A 166 6.38 10.02 4.33
CA ASP A 166 7.16 8.88 4.81
C ASP A 166 6.24 7.68 5.08
N ALA A 167 6.58 6.53 4.51
CA ALA A 167 5.70 5.35 4.54
C ALA A 167 5.64 4.66 5.92
N GLN A 168 6.52 5.01 6.85
CA GLN A 168 6.56 4.41 8.19
C GLN A 168 5.99 5.32 9.27
N THR A 169 6.27 6.62 9.17
CA THR A 169 5.89 7.64 10.16
C THR A 169 4.69 8.48 9.75
N GLY A 170 4.35 8.55 8.44
CA GLY A 170 3.27 9.40 7.93
C GLY A 170 3.63 10.89 7.80
N ALA A 171 4.86 11.26 8.16
CA ALA A 171 5.35 12.63 8.10
C ALA A 171 5.31 13.16 6.65
N LEU A 172 4.86 14.41 6.49
CA LEU A 172 4.82 15.05 5.18
C LEU A 172 6.24 15.22 4.60
N GLY A 173 6.39 14.82 3.34
CA GLY A 173 7.65 14.80 2.62
C GLY A 173 8.07 16.15 2.04
N PRO A 174 9.03 16.16 1.10
CA PRO A 174 9.52 15.01 0.33
C PRO A 174 10.32 14.01 1.18
N ALA A 175 9.86 12.75 1.22
CA ALA A 175 10.48 11.67 2.00
C ALA A 175 11.22 10.66 1.10
N GLN A 176 12.22 9.96 1.67
CA GLN A 176 13.12 9.09 0.88
C GLN A 176 12.37 7.87 0.36
N ALA A 177 12.58 7.54 -0.92
CA ALA A 177 12.18 6.26 -1.46
C ALA A 177 13.33 5.26 -1.26
N ASN A 178 13.11 4.20 -0.47
CA ASN A 178 14.03 3.07 -0.29
C ASN A 178 15.43 3.42 0.26
N GLY A 179 15.55 4.47 1.08
CA GLY A 179 16.82 4.85 1.72
C GLY A 179 17.88 5.42 0.78
N SER A 180 17.58 5.62 -0.50
CA SER A 180 18.47 6.33 -1.42
C SER A 180 18.51 7.81 -1.05
N PRO A 181 19.69 8.40 -0.76
CA PRO A 181 19.78 9.82 -0.47
C PRO A 181 19.33 10.62 -1.69
N PHE A 182 18.43 11.56 -1.49
CA PHE A 182 18.16 12.59 -2.48
C PHE A 182 19.24 13.67 -2.39
N GLY A 183 19.75 14.10 -3.54
CA GLY A 183 20.49 15.36 -3.62
C GLY A 183 19.59 16.55 -3.24
N PRO A 184 20.14 17.78 -3.17
CA PRO A 184 19.37 18.96 -2.81
C PRO A 184 18.13 19.10 -3.71
N LEU A 185 16.97 19.26 -3.08
CA LEU A 185 15.71 19.57 -3.74
C LEU A 185 15.49 21.10 -3.73
N PRO A 186 14.79 21.66 -4.73
CA PRO A 186 14.51 23.09 -4.76
C PRO A 186 13.57 23.48 -3.61
N ALA A 187 13.55 24.78 -3.26
CA ALA A 187 12.72 25.29 -2.16
C ALA A 187 11.22 25.04 -2.40
N SER A 188 10.81 24.93 -3.68
CA SER A 188 9.44 24.61 -4.09
C SER A 188 8.97 23.19 -3.73
N ALA A 189 9.87 22.27 -3.34
CA ALA A 189 9.55 20.86 -3.14
C ALA A 189 8.52 20.59 -2.03
N ALA A 190 8.61 21.30 -0.91
CA ALA A 190 7.67 21.14 0.21
C ALA A 190 6.24 21.49 -0.22
N ARG A 191 6.07 22.64 -0.89
CA ARG A 191 4.76 23.09 -1.41
C ARG A 191 4.21 22.15 -2.47
N PHE A 192 5.08 21.64 -3.35
CA PHE A 192 4.69 20.65 -4.36
C PHE A 192 4.11 19.39 -3.70
N VAL A 193 4.81 18.86 -2.69
CA VAL A 193 4.38 17.67 -1.95
C VAL A 193 3.08 17.92 -1.20
N GLU A 194 2.94 19.05 -0.50
CA GLU A 194 1.72 19.40 0.22
C GLU A 194 0.50 19.47 -0.70
N THR A 195 0.64 20.16 -1.84
CA THR A 195 -0.44 20.31 -2.82
C THR A 195 -0.83 18.96 -3.41
N LEU A 196 0.16 18.13 -3.77
CA LEU A 196 -0.09 16.80 -4.32
C LEU A 196 -0.71 15.86 -3.29
N ASP A 197 -0.25 15.89 -2.04
CA ASP A 197 -0.80 15.09 -0.95
C ASP A 197 -2.26 15.47 -0.67
N SER A 198 -2.58 16.76 -0.65
CA SER A 198 -3.96 17.25 -0.51
C SER A 198 -4.86 16.73 -1.62
N ALA A 199 -4.39 16.77 -2.87
CA ALA A 199 -5.16 16.31 -4.02
C ALA A 199 -5.29 14.78 -4.07
N ALA A 200 -4.27 14.07 -3.58
CA ALA A 200 -4.23 12.62 -3.64
C ALA A 200 -5.04 11.97 -2.51
N GLY A 201 -4.91 12.50 -1.29
CA GLY A 201 -5.40 11.85 -0.08
C GLY A 201 -4.66 10.57 0.28
N GLN A 202 -3.56 10.25 -0.41
CA GLN A 202 -2.84 8.98 -0.29
C GLN A 202 -1.33 9.20 -0.33
N HIS A 203 -0.58 8.22 0.21
CA HIS A 203 0.87 8.18 0.11
C HIS A 203 1.26 7.86 -1.34
N LEU A 204 1.97 8.77 -2.00
CA LEU A 204 2.39 8.60 -3.38
C LEU A 204 3.91 8.51 -3.49
N SER A 205 4.42 7.53 -4.24
CA SER A 205 5.77 7.59 -4.80
C SER A 205 5.70 8.32 -6.13
N CYS A 206 6.45 9.42 -6.22
CA CYS A 206 6.42 10.34 -7.34
C CYS A 206 7.75 10.32 -8.08
N THR A 207 7.70 10.22 -9.40
CA THR A 207 8.82 10.50 -10.29
C THR A 207 8.63 11.90 -10.86
N VAL A 208 9.62 12.76 -10.66
CA VAL A 208 9.59 14.17 -11.09
C VAL A 208 10.80 14.49 -11.95
N SER A 209 10.68 15.53 -12.78
CA SER A 209 11.79 16.22 -13.42
C SER A 209 12.03 17.54 -12.71
N ILE A 210 13.29 17.86 -12.43
CA ILE A 210 13.68 19.11 -11.75
C ILE A 210 14.58 19.93 -12.68
N GLU A 211 14.17 21.17 -12.94
CA GLU A 211 14.89 22.18 -13.74
C GLU A 211 14.91 23.49 -12.94
N GLY A 212 16.04 23.81 -12.31
CA GLY A 212 16.12 24.92 -11.35
C GLY A 212 15.10 24.76 -10.21
N GLU A 213 14.26 25.77 -10.01
CA GLU A 213 13.17 25.75 -9.01
C GLU A 213 11.88 25.06 -9.49
N THR A 214 11.83 24.63 -10.75
CA THR A 214 10.62 24.03 -11.33
C THR A 214 10.63 22.52 -11.14
N ILE A 215 9.64 22.01 -10.42
CA ILE A 215 9.36 20.57 -10.30
C ILE A 215 8.18 20.22 -11.20
N ARG A 216 8.39 19.24 -12.08
CA ARG A 216 7.35 18.71 -12.99
C ARG A 216 7.06 17.25 -12.66
N LEU A 217 5.80 16.93 -12.37
CA LEU A 217 5.37 15.54 -12.15
C LEU A 217 5.41 14.75 -13.45
N LEU A 218 6.14 13.62 -13.48
CA LEU A 218 6.18 12.70 -14.61
C LEU A 218 5.28 11.49 -14.39
N SER A 219 5.21 11.02 -13.15
CA SER A 219 4.39 9.88 -12.75
C SER A 219 4.19 9.87 -11.25
N ALA A 220 3.07 9.35 -10.79
CA ALA A 220 2.91 8.94 -9.41
C ALA A 220 2.23 7.58 -9.33
N ARG A 221 2.45 6.90 -8.21
CA ARG A 221 1.75 5.67 -7.84
C ARG A 221 1.50 5.66 -6.34
N VAL A 222 0.41 5.04 -5.92
CA VAL A 222 0.17 4.76 -4.50
C VAL A 222 1.30 3.89 -3.97
N THR A 223 1.80 4.23 -2.80
CA THR A 223 2.82 3.46 -2.09
C THR A 223 2.22 2.93 -0.80
N PRO A 224 2.32 1.62 -0.54
CA PRO A 224 1.88 1.05 0.72
C PRO A 224 2.58 1.75 1.89
N ALA A 225 1.80 2.13 2.90
CA ALA A 225 2.29 2.71 4.14
C ALA A 225 1.85 1.86 5.34
N SER A 226 2.58 2.00 6.44
CA SER A 226 2.21 1.38 7.72
C SER A 226 0.85 1.91 8.20
N ALA A 227 0.13 1.12 9.00
CA ALA A 227 -1.15 1.57 9.57
C ALA A 227 -0.98 2.85 10.41
N ALA A 228 0.15 2.95 11.13
CA ALA A 228 0.49 4.14 11.90
C ALA A 228 0.71 5.38 11.00
N ALA A 229 1.47 5.22 9.90
CA ALA A 229 1.70 6.30 8.95
C ALA A 229 0.41 6.80 8.30
N GLU A 230 -0.51 5.90 7.93
CA GLU A 230 -1.80 6.27 7.36
C GLU A 230 -2.66 7.06 8.34
N LEU A 231 -2.66 6.65 9.60
CA LEU A 231 -3.39 7.31 10.67
C LEU A 231 -2.85 8.71 10.96
N GLU A 232 -1.52 8.84 11.11
CA GLU A 232 -0.85 10.13 11.28
C GLU A 232 -1.12 11.06 10.08
N ALA A 233 -1.05 10.53 8.86
CA ALA A 233 -1.34 11.29 7.65
C ALA A 233 -2.81 11.74 7.58
N ALA A 234 -3.77 10.90 7.98
CA ALA A 234 -5.19 11.27 8.03
C ALA A 234 -5.42 12.42 9.04
N VAL A 235 -4.81 12.32 10.21
CA VAL A 235 -4.91 13.37 11.24
C VAL A 235 -4.27 14.68 10.80
N ASP A 236 -3.08 14.63 10.18
CA ASP A 236 -2.42 15.80 9.62
C ASP A 236 -3.25 16.44 8.49
N ARG A 237 -3.91 15.66 7.62
CA ARG A 237 -4.79 16.20 6.58
C ARG A 237 -6.01 16.92 7.14
N VAL A 238 -6.58 16.44 8.25
CA VAL A 238 -7.65 17.16 8.97
C VAL A 238 -7.10 18.44 9.61
N ALA A 239 -5.95 18.38 10.28
CA ALA A 239 -5.32 19.55 10.88
C ALA A 239 -5.01 20.65 9.86
N ARG A 240 -4.62 20.27 8.64
CA ARG A 240 -4.40 21.16 7.50
C ARG A 240 -5.68 21.59 6.77
N LYS A 241 -6.85 21.15 7.22
CA LYS A 241 -8.17 21.42 6.62
C LYS A 241 -8.32 20.92 5.17
N HIS A 242 -7.52 19.93 4.78
CA HIS A 242 -7.67 19.25 3.50
C HIS A 242 -8.79 18.21 3.55
N TRP A 243 -8.99 17.60 4.71
CA TRP A 243 -10.06 16.65 4.99
C TRP A 243 -10.93 17.15 6.14
N SER A 244 -12.19 16.74 6.12
CA SER A 244 -13.08 16.71 7.28
C SER A 244 -12.77 15.51 8.17
N GLU A 245 -13.19 15.58 9.44
CA GLU A 245 -13.10 14.48 10.39
C GLU A 245 -13.82 13.21 9.88
N ARG A 246 -14.97 13.41 9.22
CA ARG A 246 -15.73 12.31 8.59
C ARG A 246 -14.94 11.63 7.48
N GLU A 247 -14.30 12.40 6.61
CA GLU A 247 -13.47 11.83 5.53
C GLU A 247 -12.33 10.99 6.10
N ALA A 248 -11.64 11.48 7.14
CA ALA A 248 -10.60 10.72 7.82
C ALA A 248 -11.10 9.38 8.38
N VAL A 249 -12.25 9.37 9.06
CA VAL A 249 -12.87 8.14 9.60
C VAL A 249 -13.24 7.16 8.48
N THR A 250 -13.82 7.65 7.38
CA THR A 250 -14.24 6.78 6.27
C THR A 250 -13.09 6.24 5.43
N HIS A 251 -11.94 6.91 5.42
CA HIS A 251 -10.82 6.51 4.59
C HIS A 251 -9.96 5.40 5.24
N ILE A 252 -9.90 5.35 6.57
CA ILE A 252 -9.10 4.34 7.26
C ILE A 252 -9.85 3.00 7.30
N GLU A 253 -9.21 1.96 6.76
CA GLU A 253 -9.75 0.60 6.82
C GLU A 253 -9.69 0.05 8.26
N PRO A 254 -10.81 -0.40 8.86
CA PRO A 254 -10.82 -0.87 10.25
C PRO A 254 -9.85 -2.01 10.55
N ALA A 255 -9.64 -2.93 9.60
CA ALA A 255 -8.69 -4.04 9.73
C ALA A 255 -7.24 -3.56 9.92
N ARG A 256 -6.90 -2.37 9.42
CA ARG A 256 -5.58 -1.75 9.64
C ARG A 256 -5.41 -1.24 11.07
N LEU A 257 -6.49 -0.79 11.72
CA LEU A 257 -6.41 -0.33 13.12
C LEU A 257 -6.11 -1.49 14.07
N GLN A 258 -6.65 -2.68 13.81
CA GLN A 258 -6.35 -3.89 14.60
C GLN A 258 -4.85 -4.17 14.68
N GLN A 259 -4.11 -3.88 13.60
CA GLN A 259 -2.66 -4.08 13.56
C GLN A 259 -1.90 -3.25 14.60
N MET A 260 -2.49 -2.13 15.06
CA MET A 260 -1.92 -1.20 16.02
C MET A 260 -2.34 -1.50 17.47
N LEU A 261 -3.26 -2.45 17.69
CA LEU A 261 -3.78 -2.82 19.01
C LEU A 261 -3.00 -3.95 19.68
N HIS A 262 -2.05 -4.56 18.96
CA HIS A 262 -1.25 -5.67 19.48
C HIS A 262 0.23 -5.29 19.59
N PRO A 263 0.95 -5.78 20.61
CA PRO A 263 2.40 -5.62 20.68
C PRO A 263 3.10 -6.14 19.44
N ARG A 264 4.20 -5.51 19.03
CA ARG A 264 4.99 -5.92 17.85
C ARG A 264 6.48 -5.97 18.14
N LEU A 265 7.22 -6.74 17.35
CA LEU A 265 8.68 -6.71 17.35
C LEU A 265 9.20 -5.33 16.94
N ARG A 266 10.19 -4.78 17.66
CA ARG A 266 10.82 -3.50 17.31
C ARG A 266 11.73 -3.57 16.08
N SER A 267 12.44 -4.69 15.91
CA SER A 267 13.47 -4.85 14.88
C SER A 267 13.47 -6.27 14.31
N PRO A 268 12.40 -6.66 13.59
CA PRO A 268 12.26 -8.03 13.06
C PRO A 268 13.39 -8.42 12.09
N GLU A 269 13.97 -7.47 11.37
CA GLU A 269 15.04 -7.69 10.38
C GLU A 269 16.36 -8.22 10.97
N THR A 270 16.60 -8.00 12.26
CA THR A 270 17.80 -8.49 12.98
C THR A 270 17.55 -9.81 13.70
N ALA A 271 16.31 -10.28 13.72
CA ALA A 271 15.89 -11.42 14.53
C ALA A 271 16.20 -12.76 13.84
N THR A 272 16.68 -13.74 14.63
CA THR A 272 16.88 -15.10 14.12
C THR A 272 15.59 -15.89 14.20
N ILE A 273 15.00 -16.21 13.06
CA ILE A 273 13.83 -17.10 12.95
C ILE A 273 14.25 -18.56 13.20
N LEU A 274 13.58 -19.22 14.13
CA LEU A 274 13.75 -20.64 14.45
C LEU A 274 12.83 -21.53 13.62
N ALA A 275 11.58 -21.10 13.46
CA ALA A 275 10.53 -21.83 12.76
C ALA A 275 9.40 -20.88 12.35
N THR A 276 8.53 -21.35 11.46
CA THR A 276 7.30 -20.67 11.07
C THR A 276 6.14 -21.65 11.13
N GLY A 277 5.02 -21.22 11.70
CA GLY A 277 3.75 -21.93 11.70
C GLY A 277 2.64 -21.08 11.12
N LEU A 278 1.42 -21.31 11.58
CA LEU A 278 0.25 -20.52 11.26
C LEU A 278 0.08 -19.43 12.32
N GLY A 279 0.10 -18.16 11.91
CA GLY A 279 -0.34 -17.05 12.75
C GLY A 279 -1.86 -17.12 12.95
N VAL A 280 -2.31 -17.47 14.14
CA VAL A 280 -3.74 -17.71 14.42
C VAL A 280 -4.39 -16.53 15.12
N SER A 281 -3.68 -15.94 16.07
CA SER A 281 -4.13 -14.79 16.85
C SER A 281 -3.02 -13.73 16.85
N PRO A 282 -3.30 -12.50 16.41
CA PRO A 282 -2.28 -11.50 16.09
C PRO A 282 -1.51 -10.98 17.32
N GLY A 283 -0.35 -10.38 17.05
CA GLY A 283 0.54 -9.77 18.03
C GLY A 283 1.80 -10.57 18.33
N ALA A 284 2.78 -9.91 18.95
CA ALA A 284 4.03 -10.51 19.37
C ALA A 284 4.06 -10.74 20.89
N ALA A 285 4.62 -11.87 21.31
CA ALA A 285 4.82 -12.21 22.72
C ALA A 285 6.23 -12.74 22.95
N SER A 286 6.91 -12.21 23.97
CA SER A 286 8.24 -12.65 24.41
C SER A 286 8.15 -13.13 25.83
N GLY A 287 8.75 -14.28 26.11
CA GLY A 287 8.69 -14.87 27.45
C GLY A 287 9.55 -16.12 27.57
N VAL A 288 9.54 -16.69 28.78
CA VAL A 288 10.16 -18.00 29.00
C VAL A 288 9.21 -19.13 28.61
N ILE A 289 9.75 -20.24 28.16
CA ILE A 289 8.97 -21.43 27.81
C ILE A 289 8.42 -22.08 29.08
N VAL A 290 7.13 -22.42 29.04
CA VAL A 290 6.44 -23.29 30.00
C VAL A 290 5.65 -24.36 29.23
N PHE A 291 5.51 -25.55 29.82
CA PHE A 291 4.91 -26.71 29.14
C PHE A 291 3.55 -27.14 29.70
N ASN A 292 3.10 -26.52 30.80
CA ASN A 292 1.85 -26.85 31.47
C ASN A 292 1.16 -25.59 32.04
N ALA A 293 -0.13 -25.73 32.36
CA ALA A 293 -0.97 -24.63 32.81
C ALA A 293 -0.57 -24.08 34.20
N GLU A 294 -0.17 -24.96 35.11
CA GLU A 294 0.25 -24.59 36.47
C GLU A 294 1.47 -23.67 36.44
N ASP A 295 2.45 -23.98 35.61
CA ASP A 295 3.63 -23.14 35.41
C ASP A 295 3.30 -21.79 34.79
N ALA A 296 2.39 -21.76 33.81
CA ALA A 296 1.92 -20.51 33.24
C ALA A 296 1.26 -19.64 34.33
N ALA A 297 0.41 -20.22 35.19
CA ALA A 297 -0.22 -19.52 36.30
C ALA A 297 0.80 -19.02 37.32
N ARG A 298 1.78 -19.84 37.72
CA ARG A 298 2.88 -19.44 38.61
C ARG A 298 3.69 -18.27 38.06
N MET A 299 3.92 -18.26 36.75
CA MET A 299 4.65 -17.19 36.07
C MET A 299 3.87 -15.88 36.06
N LYS A 300 2.57 -15.92 35.73
CA LYS A 300 1.66 -14.76 35.82
C LYS A 300 1.60 -14.19 37.23
N ALA A 301 1.46 -15.05 38.26
CA ALA A 301 1.43 -14.63 39.66
C ALA A 301 2.72 -13.92 40.11
N ARG A 302 3.86 -14.24 39.49
CA ARG A 302 5.16 -13.57 39.72
C ARG A 302 5.40 -12.36 38.82
N GLY A 303 4.41 -11.95 38.02
CA GLY A 303 4.54 -10.83 37.07
C GLY A 303 5.53 -11.10 35.93
N ARG A 304 5.81 -12.37 35.60
CA ARG A 304 6.77 -12.75 34.56
C ARG A 304 6.07 -13.24 33.30
N HIS A 305 6.56 -12.83 32.14
CA HIS A 305 6.05 -13.29 30.84
C HIS A 305 6.50 -14.71 30.50
N CYS A 306 5.58 -15.50 29.97
CA CYS A 306 5.85 -16.87 29.53
C CYS A 306 5.11 -17.23 28.23
N ILE A 307 5.65 -18.21 27.50
CA ILE A 307 5.04 -18.78 26.30
C ILE A 307 4.68 -20.22 26.61
N LEU A 308 3.39 -20.55 26.50
CA LEU A 308 2.90 -21.93 26.68
C LEU A 308 3.20 -22.71 25.40
N VAL A 309 4.10 -23.70 25.50
CA VAL A 309 4.53 -24.55 24.40
C VAL A 309 3.98 -25.96 24.61
N VAL A 310 3.10 -26.40 23.71
CA VAL A 310 2.44 -27.71 23.83
C VAL A 310 2.29 -28.38 22.47
N THR A 311 2.07 -29.70 22.44
CA THR A 311 1.79 -30.40 21.19
C THR A 311 0.45 -29.95 20.61
N GLU A 312 -0.57 -29.92 21.45
CA GLU A 312 -1.93 -29.46 21.20
C GLU A 312 -2.54 -29.00 22.53
N THR A 313 -3.60 -28.20 22.48
CA THR A 313 -4.32 -27.72 23.67
C THR A 313 -5.69 -28.40 23.76
N GLY A 314 -6.15 -28.70 24.97
CA GLY A 314 -7.53 -29.11 25.25
C GLY A 314 -8.21 -28.24 26.31
N PRO A 315 -9.45 -28.59 26.72
CA PRO A 315 -10.23 -27.82 27.69
C PRO A 315 -9.55 -27.62 29.05
N THR A 316 -8.69 -28.56 29.46
CA THR A 316 -7.92 -28.50 30.71
C THR A 316 -6.84 -27.42 30.70
N ASP A 317 -6.43 -26.95 29.52
CA ASP A 317 -5.34 -25.98 29.36
C ASP A 317 -5.82 -24.52 29.40
N ILE A 318 -7.13 -24.28 29.46
CA ILE A 318 -7.73 -22.94 29.34
C ILE A 318 -7.12 -21.96 30.35
N GLU A 319 -6.98 -22.34 31.61
CA GLU A 319 -6.40 -21.46 32.63
C GLU A 319 -4.91 -21.19 32.38
N GLY A 320 -4.18 -22.17 31.86
CA GLY A 320 -2.79 -22.00 31.42
C GLY A 320 -2.68 -21.03 30.25
N MET A 321 -3.55 -21.17 29.26
CA MET A 321 -3.64 -20.28 28.11
C MET A 321 -4.01 -18.85 28.54
N LYS A 322 -4.96 -18.69 29.47
CA LYS A 322 -5.32 -17.40 30.11
C LYS A 322 -4.22 -16.83 31.02
N ALA A 323 -3.26 -17.64 31.46
CA ALA A 323 -2.11 -17.14 32.21
C ALA A 323 -0.91 -16.76 31.30
N ALA A 324 -0.66 -17.49 30.22
CA ALA A 324 0.51 -17.31 29.35
C ALA A 324 0.51 -15.97 28.58
N THR A 325 1.67 -15.40 28.27
CA THR A 325 1.75 -14.19 27.40
C THR A 325 1.51 -14.53 25.93
N GLY A 326 1.84 -15.74 25.51
CA GLY A 326 1.57 -16.25 24.17
C GLY A 326 1.51 -17.78 24.14
N ILE A 327 1.00 -18.33 23.04
CA ILE A 327 0.75 -19.76 22.87
C ILE A 327 1.45 -20.27 21.61
N LEU A 328 2.15 -21.39 21.72
CA LEU A 328 2.86 -22.03 20.63
C LEU A 328 2.48 -23.52 20.58
N THR A 329 1.95 -23.99 19.45
CA THR A 329 1.56 -25.40 19.30
C THR A 329 2.19 -26.11 18.11
N ALA A 330 2.52 -27.39 18.28
CA ALA A 330 3.06 -28.22 17.21
C ALA A 330 1.97 -28.63 16.20
N ARG A 331 0.76 -28.89 16.71
CA ARG A 331 -0.43 -29.27 15.93
C ARG A 331 -1.55 -28.26 16.11
N GLY A 332 -2.54 -28.34 15.22
CA GLY A 332 -3.68 -27.44 15.18
C GLY A 332 -3.60 -26.42 14.05
N GLY A 333 -4.75 -25.88 13.68
CA GLY A 333 -4.88 -24.85 12.64
C GLY A 333 -5.70 -23.65 13.14
N MET A 334 -6.15 -22.81 12.21
CA MET A 334 -6.89 -21.59 12.53
C MET A 334 -8.17 -21.80 13.36
N THR A 335 -8.81 -22.96 13.26
CA THR A 335 -10.05 -23.33 13.98
C THR A 335 -9.81 -24.31 15.13
N SER A 336 -8.55 -24.58 15.47
CA SER A 336 -8.22 -25.45 16.61
C SER A 336 -8.62 -24.81 17.94
N HIS A 337 -8.71 -25.62 18.99
CA HIS A 337 -8.94 -25.16 20.36
C HIS A 337 -7.98 -24.01 20.75
N ALA A 338 -6.69 -24.18 20.45
CA ALA A 338 -5.66 -23.17 20.66
C ALA A 338 -6.03 -21.84 19.99
N GLY A 339 -6.43 -21.91 18.73
CA GLY A 339 -6.80 -20.74 17.92
C GLY A 339 -8.04 -20.00 18.41
N VAL A 340 -9.08 -20.74 18.79
CA VAL A 340 -10.33 -20.15 19.29
C VAL A 340 -10.09 -19.43 20.61
N VAL A 341 -9.47 -20.09 21.58
CA VAL A 341 -9.22 -19.51 22.91
C VAL A 341 -8.21 -18.37 22.84
N ALA A 342 -7.17 -18.46 22.00
CA ALA A 342 -6.20 -17.38 21.83
C ALA A 342 -6.85 -16.09 21.31
N ARG A 343 -7.78 -16.19 20.35
CA ARG A 343 -8.50 -15.02 19.82
C ARG A 343 -9.44 -14.42 20.85
N ILE A 344 -10.17 -15.25 21.60
CA ILE A 344 -11.06 -14.80 22.68
C ILE A 344 -10.26 -14.07 23.76
N THR A 345 -9.09 -14.61 24.13
CA THR A 345 -8.23 -14.03 25.18
C THR A 345 -7.32 -12.91 24.66
N GLY A 346 -7.34 -12.61 23.36
CA GLY A 346 -6.50 -11.58 22.74
C GLY A 346 -4.99 -11.88 22.76
N LYS A 347 -4.62 -13.16 22.90
CA LYS A 347 -3.22 -13.56 23.08
C LYS A 347 -2.56 -13.97 21.77
N PRO A 348 -1.32 -13.54 21.50
CA PRO A 348 -0.52 -14.05 20.40
C PRO A 348 -0.48 -15.58 20.36
N CYS A 349 -0.80 -16.15 19.19
CA CYS A 349 -0.79 -17.60 19.02
C CYS A 349 -0.23 -18.00 17.66
N VAL A 350 0.79 -18.86 17.70
CA VAL A 350 1.34 -19.55 16.54
C VAL A 350 1.02 -21.04 16.67
N ALA A 351 0.26 -21.58 15.73
CA ALA A 351 -0.16 -22.98 15.75
C ALA A 351 0.43 -23.77 14.59
N GLY A 352 0.46 -25.10 14.72
CA GLY A 352 0.82 -25.98 13.62
C GLY A 352 2.29 -25.86 13.18
N VAL A 353 3.20 -25.56 14.12
CA VAL A 353 4.64 -25.50 13.82
C VAL A 353 5.17 -26.91 13.59
N ARG A 354 5.29 -27.31 12.33
CA ARG A 354 5.65 -28.69 11.94
C ARG A 354 7.03 -29.13 12.44
N THR A 355 7.93 -28.18 12.65
CA THR A 355 9.29 -28.42 13.16
C THR A 355 9.39 -28.30 14.68
N LEU A 356 8.25 -28.15 15.38
CA LEU A 356 8.17 -28.20 16.83
C LEU A 356 7.89 -29.64 17.29
N SER A 357 8.74 -30.17 18.17
CA SER A 357 8.51 -31.41 18.91
C SER A 357 8.56 -31.10 20.40
N VAL A 358 7.58 -31.58 21.18
CA VAL A 358 7.47 -31.27 22.61
C VAL A 358 7.50 -32.56 23.42
N ASN A 359 8.34 -32.61 24.44
CA ASN A 359 8.32 -33.64 25.46
C ASN A 359 7.93 -33.00 26.80
N GLN A 360 6.64 -33.11 27.16
CA GLN A 360 6.12 -32.51 28.39
C GLN A 360 6.62 -33.21 29.66
N ALA A 361 6.95 -34.50 29.60
CA ALA A 361 7.47 -35.23 30.75
C ALA A 361 8.88 -34.76 31.13
N GLU A 362 9.72 -34.53 30.12
CA GLU A 362 11.09 -34.02 30.31
C GLU A 362 11.16 -32.49 30.34
N LEU A 363 10.03 -31.81 30.10
CA LEU A 363 9.92 -30.34 30.05
C LEU A 363 10.93 -29.74 29.05
N THR A 364 11.01 -30.36 27.87
CA THR A 364 11.86 -29.93 26.75
C THR A 364 11.08 -29.83 25.45
N CYS A 365 11.59 -29.03 24.51
CA CYS A 365 11.11 -29.03 23.13
C CYS A 365 12.24 -28.79 22.13
N LYS A 366 12.02 -29.23 20.91
CA LYS A 366 12.87 -28.92 19.76
C LYS A 366 12.11 -28.01 18.82
N ILE A 367 12.67 -26.86 18.48
CA ILE A 367 12.12 -25.90 17.51
C ILE A 367 13.10 -25.79 16.35
N GLY A 368 12.70 -26.31 15.18
CA GLY A 368 13.63 -26.42 14.05
C GLY A 368 14.74 -27.41 14.38
N THR A 369 15.99 -26.92 14.42
CA THR A 369 17.17 -27.74 14.74
C THR A 369 17.64 -27.62 16.18
N ARG A 370 17.09 -26.68 16.97
CA ARG A 370 17.56 -26.37 18.32
C ARG A 370 16.67 -26.96 19.39
N GLU A 371 17.28 -27.40 20.48
CA GLU A 371 16.61 -27.88 21.68
C GLU A 371 16.52 -26.77 22.73
N PHE A 372 15.39 -26.74 23.43
CA PHE A 372 15.05 -25.77 24.47
C PHE A 372 14.48 -26.51 25.68
N ARG A 373 14.71 -25.94 26.85
CA ARG A 373 14.19 -26.41 28.14
C ARG A 373 13.25 -25.39 28.73
N GLN A 374 12.52 -25.82 29.76
CA GLN A 374 11.69 -24.91 30.54
C GLN A 374 12.54 -23.75 31.07
N GLY A 375 12.02 -22.52 30.96
CA GLY A 375 12.73 -21.32 31.37
C GLY A 375 13.54 -20.65 30.25
N ASP A 376 13.86 -21.36 29.16
CA ASP A 376 14.51 -20.75 28.00
C ASP A 376 13.60 -19.70 27.35
N ARG A 377 14.20 -18.71 26.70
CA ARG A 377 13.48 -17.55 26.18
C ARG A 377 13.25 -17.66 24.69
N ILE A 378 12.01 -17.38 24.29
CA ILE A 378 11.61 -17.27 22.89
C ILE A 378 10.68 -16.08 22.69
N THR A 379 10.52 -15.70 21.43
CA THR A 379 9.53 -14.73 20.99
C THR A 379 8.70 -15.33 19.87
N ILE A 380 7.40 -15.10 19.88
CA ILE A 380 6.49 -15.51 18.81
C ILE A 380 5.77 -14.29 18.25
N ASP A 381 5.46 -14.31 16.96
CA ASP A 381 4.55 -13.35 16.33
C ASP A 381 3.38 -14.12 15.70
N GLY A 382 2.20 -13.96 16.31
CA GLY A 382 0.97 -14.60 15.88
C GLY A 382 0.32 -13.93 14.66
N THR A 383 0.92 -12.86 14.13
CA THR A 383 0.49 -12.17 12.90
C THR A 383 1.00 -12.89 11.66
N ASP A 384 2.30 -13.19 11.63
CA ASP A 384 2.96 -13.85 10.48
C ASP A 384 3.27 -15.34 10.75
N GLY A 385 3.12 -15.80 12.00
CA GLY A 385 3.38 -17.17 12.40
C GLY A 385 4.85 -17.45 12.73
N SER A 386 5.69 -16.42 12.88
CA SER A 386 7.13 -16.58 13.11
C SER A 386 7.45 -16.91 14.58
N VAL A 387 8.46 -17.77 14.77
CA VAL A 387 9.05 -18.10 16.08
C VAL A 387 10.51 -17.71 16.04
N TYR A 388 10.95 -16.91 17.02
CA TYR A 388 12.28 -16.33 17.07
C TYR A 388 13.07 -16.80 18.28
N LEU A 389 14.39 -16.83 18.11
CA LEU A 389 15.34 -17.13 19.17
C LEU A 389 15.43 -15.98 20.18
N GLY A 390 15.31 -16.31 21.46
CA GLY A 390 15.51 -15.36 22.55
C GLY A 390 14.30 -14.48 22.85
N ALA A 391 14.44 -13.68 23.91
CA ALA A 391 13.47 -12.64 24.23
C ALA A 391 13.84 -11.36 23.47
N LEU A 392 13.02 -11.01 22.48
CA LEU A 392 13.23 -9.83 21.65
C LEU A 392 12.45 -8.63 22.21
N PRO A 393 12.92 -7.39 21.98
CA PRO A 393 12.24 -6.21 22.46
C PRO A 393 10.92 -5.98 21.70
N LEU A 394 9.84 -5.82 22.46
CA LEU A 394 8.51 -5.53 21.92
C LEU A 394 8.17 -4.04 22.07
N ALA A 395 7.52 -3.48 21.06
CA ALA A 395 6.81 -2.22 21.13
C ALA A 395 5.38 -2.48 21.61
N GLN A 396 5.00 -1.85 22.71
CA GLN A 396 3.62 -1.88 23.20
C GLN A 396 2.74 -0.99 22.34
N PRO A 397 1.47 -1.37 22.10
CA PRO A 397 0.53 -0.52 21.42
C PRO A 397 0.30 0.75 22.25
N HIS A 398 0.28 1.91 21.60
CA HIS A 398 -0.04 3.17 22.24
C HIS A 398 -1.38 3.67 21.70
N ILE A 399 -2.43 3.58 22.53
CA ILE A 399 -3.73 4.17 22.23
C ILE A 399 -3.68 5.62 22.73
N GLY A 400 -3.56 6.55 21.79
CA GLY A 400 -3.33 7.97 22.03
C GLY A 400 -2.98 8.67 20.71
N GLY A 401 -2.61 9.95 20.78
CA GLY A 401 -2.17 10.70 19.58
C GLY A 401 -3.18 10.63 18.43
N ALA A 402 -2.73 10.17 17.26
CA ALA A 402 -3.58 10.08 16.07
C ALA A 402 -4.71 9.04 16.19
N MET A 403 -4.48 7.91 16.89
CA MET A 403 -5.52 6.90 17.15
C MET A 403 -6.64 7.47 18.02
N GLY A 404 -6.28 8.15 19.10
CA GLY A 404 -7.26 8.79 19.99
C GLY A 404 -8.12 9.83 19.26
N LYS A 405 -7.51 10.64 18.37
CA LYS A 405 -8.24 11.61 17.55
C LYS A 405 -9.21 10.94 16.59
N LEU A 406 -8.76 9.93 15.84
CA LEU A 406 -9.62 9.20 14.90
C LEU A 406 -10.80 8.53 15.62
N LEU A 407 -10.55 7.87 16.75
CA LEU A 407 -11.60 7.26 17.56
C LEU A 407 -12.56 8.31 18.11
N GLY A 408 -12.07 9.47 18.56
CA GLY A 408 -12.92 10.59 18.97
C GLY A 408 -13.85 11.09 17.85
N TRP A 409 -13.34 11.21 16.63
CA TRP A 409 -14.15 11.56 15.45
C TRP A 409 -15.17 10.46 15.09
N SER A 410 -14.78 9.20 15.25
CA SER A 410 -15.67 8.06 15.06
C SER A 410 -16.81 8.07 16.09
N ASP A 411 -16.48 8.30 17.36
CA ASP A 411 -17.44 8.38 18.46
C ASP A 411 -18.40 9.57 18.33
N ALA A 412 -17.91 10.71 17.84
CA ALA A 412 -18.75 11.88 17.59
C ALA A 412 -19.74 11.69 16.43
N SER A 413 -19.45 10.78 15.49
CA SER A 413 -20.26 10.56 14.29
C SER A 413 -21.06 9.25 14.27
N ARG A 414 -20.78 8.32 15.20
CA ARG A 414 -21.47 7.03 15.27
C ARG A 414 -22.95 7.18 15.62
N GLN A 415 -23.76 6.30 15.04
CA GLN A 415 -25.18 6.15 15.36
C GLN A 415 -25.47 4.94 16.24
N VAL A 416 -24.46 4.08 16.46
CA VAL A 416 -24.58 2.84 17.22
C VAL A 416 -23.78 2.91 18.52
N SER A 417 -24.32 2.27 19.55
CA SER A 417 -23.60 2.06 20.80
C SER A 417 -22.66 0.87 20.68
N VAL A 418 -21.38 1.05 21.02
CA VAL A 418 -20.42 -0.05 21.16
C VAL A 418 -20.41 -0.49 22.63
N ARG A 419 -20.60 -1.79 22.86
CA ARG A 419 -20.52 -2.43 24.19
C ARG A 419 -19.56 -3.61 24.08
N ALA A 420 -18.96 -4.01 25.21
CA ALA A 420 -18.08 -5.16 25.27
C ALA A 420 -18.77 -6.36 25.92
N ASN A 421 -18.47 -7.55 25.41
CA ASN A 421 -18.75 -8.80 26.07
C ASN A 421 -17.61 -9.08 27.04
N ALA A 422 -17.85 -8.94 28.34
CA ALA A 422 -16.83 -9.13 29.36
C ALA A 422 -17.38 -10.00 30.50
N GLU A 423 -16.59 -11.01 30.87
CA GLU A 423 -16.93 -11.98 31.93
C GLU A 423 -16.07 -11.81 33.19
N THR A 424 -15.07 -10.94 33.14
CA THR A 424 -14.15 -10.67 34.27
C THR A 424 -13.98 -9.18 34.50
N VAL A 425 -13.64 -8.79 35.73
CA VAL A 425 -13.36 -7.38 36.09
C VAL A 425 -12.21 -6.81 35.27
N GLU A 426 -11.18 -7.61 35.00
CA GLU A 426 -10.05 -7.23 34.14
C GLU A 426 -10.53 -6.95 32.70
N ALA A 427 -11.43 -7.77 32.16
CA ALA A 427 -11.99 -7.56 30.82
C ALA A 427 -12.89 -6.32 30.75
N VAL A 428 -13.67 -6.04 31.80
CA VAL A 428 -14.47 -4.80 31.90
C VAL A 428 -13.60 -3.55 31.96
N ALA A 429 -12.46 -3.60 32.67
CA ALA A 429 -11.54 -2.46 32.75
C ALA A 429 -10.71 -2.26 31.47
N THR A 430 -10.51 -3.32 30.69
CA THR A 430 -9.79 -3.27 29.41
C THR A 430 -10.66 -2.74 28.27
N ALA A 431 -11.96 -3.07 28.30
CA ALA A 431 -12.98 -2.58 27.38
C ALA A 431 -13.33 -1.11 27.64
#